data_AF-A0A6B8KE88-F1
#
_entry.id   AF-A0A6B8KE88-F1
#
_cell.length_a   1.000
_cell.length_b   1.000
_cell.length_c   1.000
_cell.angle_alpha   90.00
_cell.angle_beta   90.00
_cell.angle_gamma   90.00
#
_symmetry.space_group_name_H-M   'P 1'
#
loop_
_entity.id
_entity.type
_entity.pdbx_description
1 polymer ?
#
loop_
_entity_poly.entity_id
_entity_poly.type
_entity_poly.pdbx_seq_one_letter_code
_entity_poly.pdbx_strand_id
1 'polypeptide(L)'
;MSRISSTALLAATIFGSWAGASTLAFSCPAPWSASAVYAAPGSQVSENGLIYRNNWWTQGQDPATNNGVYPGSGEPWTLVGSCSGCSTAPPTPTGLAASGTTSASTTLSWGPVTVASCTVTGYNVYENGTLIGNVPGASVAISNLSPSTNYNFAVAAVDSFGASAQTQPITVTTSSSGGGGGGGGSSQSSGTINFHLLLGAGTAQDSMTLTGGNYDDLIMSNVIAGVMYAHLVKEGFPGIQFNNDYLVGSIFAQLLQENIETQLYQASSNLIDPSSLQQAVMGMGQGGPYQINNYAVDMVSGTYAPSGHSLINYVAIQKNIGYTMATAATQYARATPASFNNKYYGPMLPAYFHYNDMVALNVTGKGAGGWTTPWEPAYDNALANFVKLPNSFLDVILNVAYNQGYYGTLVGKYSTLGATATAATIASVNSYAQVWGSQDSYAQYPYQVHYYLDQLYDNPIPTTSPSSVVTPQNHVGFSVAALSAVFSNVAQTLSYSSGTAAAQFFTASQASAAFSASLAKNAVSSTANLDLSSASSRAVIFAVIDTALSSLEKSVGMQFNATTTSQL
;
A
#
# COMPACT_ATOMS: atom_id res chain seq x y z
N MET A 1 -51.43 49.90 -28.59
CA MET A 1 -51.30 50.24 -27.14
C MET A 1 -50.07 49.47 -26.65
N SER A 2 -48.95 50.15 -26.33
CA SER A 2 -48.43 50.37 -24.94
C SER A 2 -47.94 49.07 -24.26
N ARG A 3 -46.69 48.86 -23.80
CA ARG A 3 -45.44 49.65 -23.53
C ARG A 3 -44.22 48.67 -23.56
N ILE A 4 -42.97 49.02 -23.94
CA ILE A 4 -41.83 49.57 -23.13
C ILE A 4 -41.53 48.69 -21.88
N SER A 5 -40.32 48.16 -21.55
CA SER A 5 -38.89 48.43 -21.93
C SER A 5 -37.89 47.33 -21.48
N SER A 6 -36.71 47.24 -22.15
CA SER A 6 -35.36 46.80 -21.63
C SER A 6 -35.19 45.35 -21.09
N THR A 7 -34.12 44.56 -21.31
CA THR A 7 -32.77 44.65 -21.94
C THR A 7 -32.15 43.22 -21.97
N ALA A 8 -31.12 42.80 -22.74
CA ALA A 8 -30.26 43.43 -23.76
C ALA A 8 -29.70 42.40 -24.80
N LEU A 9 -28.38 42.14 -24.80
CA LEU A 9 -27.51 41.41 -25.76
C LEU A 9 -26.79 40.23 -25.05
N LEU A 10 -26.17 39.23 -25.69
CA LEU A 10 -25.68 39.08 -27.08
C LEU A 10 -25.77 37.61 -27.55
N ALA A 11 -25.82 37.36 -28.86
CA ALA A 11 -25.86 36.01 -29.45
C ALA A 11 -24.50 35.55 -30.03
N ALA A 12 -24.30 34.23 -30.10
CA ALA A 12 -23.37 33.57 -31.04
C ALA A 12 -23.91 32.18 -31.42
N THR A 13 -23.84 31.85 -32.71
CA THR A 13 -24.51 30.68 -33.33
C THR A 13 -23.61 29.44 -33.45
N ILE A 14 -24.26 28.28 -33.51
CA ILE A 14 -23.62 26.96 -33.65
C ILE A 14 -23.45 26.62 -35.14
N PHE A 15 -22.25 26.14 -35.52
CA PHE A 15 -22.04 25.13 -36.57
C PHE A 15 -20.90 24.22 -36.12
N GLY A 16 -21.05 22.91 -36.27
CA GLY A 16 -20.10 21.92 -35.75
C GLY A 16 -19.18 21.34 -36.82
N SER A 17 -18.03 20.81 -36.40
CA SER A 17 -17.18 19.96 -37.23
C SER A 17 -16.39 18.95 -36.39
N TRP A 18 -16.42 17.72 -36.90
CA TRP A 18 -15.49 16.58 -36.80
C TRP A 18 -14.29 16.55 -35.83
N ALA A 19 -13.99 15.31 -35.40
CA ALA A 19 -12.88 14.94 -34.55
C ALA A 19 -11.51 15.42 -35.09
N GLY A 20 -10.75 16.10 -34.23
CA GLY A 20 -9.33 16.35 -34.46
C GLY A 20 -8.54 15.06 -34.26
N ALA A 21 -7.93 14.55 -35.33
CA ALA A 21 -6.88 13.55 -35.20
C ALA A 21 -5.70 14.16 -34.44
N SER A 22 -5.16 13.45 -33.45
CA SER A 22 -3.94 13.86 -32.75
C SER A 22 -2.78 13.89 -33.75
N THR A 23 -2.40 15.09 -34.20
CA THR A 23 -1.21 15.29 -35.04
C THR A 23 0.03 15.00 -34.19
N LEU A 24 0.67 13.86 -34.44
CA LEU A 24 1.99 13.57 -33.92
C LEU A 24 2.96 14.64 -34.43
N ALA A 25 3.41 15.53 -33.55
CA ALA A 25 4.39 16.55 -33.90
C ALA A 25 5.75 15.88 -34.13
N PHE A 26 6.30 16.03 -35.32
CA PHE A 26 7.64 15.57 -35.64
C PHE A 26 8.68 16.59 -35.12
N SER A 27 9.90 16.13 -34.83
CA SER A 27 11.04 17.01 -34.59
C SER A 27 11.26 17.89 -35.83
N CYS A 28 11.45 19.20 -35.65
CA CYS A 28 11.71 20.06 -36.80
C CYS A 28 13.02 19.67 -37.52
N PRO A 29 13.00 19.50 -38.86
CA PRO A 29 14.22 19.48 -39.66
C PRO A 29 14.90 20.87 -39.63
N ALA A 30 16.11 20.97 -40.17
CA ALA A 30 16.90 22.20 -40.13
C ALA A 30 16.10 23.43 -40.59
N PRO A 31 16.29 24.62 -39.96
CA PRO A 31 15.62 25.84 -40.38
C PRO A 31 15.87 26.13 -41.85
N TRP A 32 14.86 26.69 -42.53
CA TRP A 32 15.07 27.20 -43.89
C TRP A 32 16.12 28.31 -43.89
N SER A 33 16.88 28.40 -44.99
CA SER A 33 17.86 29.46 -45.20
C SER A 33 17.79 29.99 -46.63
N ALA A 34 17.62 31.30 -46.77
CA ALA A 34 17.62 31.98 -48.06
C ALA A 34 18.90 31.77 -48.88
N SER A 35 20.04 31.50 -48.23
CA SER A 35 21.32 31.25 -48.91
C SER A 35 21.55 29.79 -49.29
N ALA A 36 20.78 28.84 -48.75
CA ALA A 36 20.95 27.41 -49.01
C ALA A 36 20.34 26.99 -50.37
N VAL A 37 21.00 26.06 -51.06
CA VAL A 37 20.52 25.46 -52.31
C VAL A 37 19.91 24.10 -52.02
N TYR A 38 18.60 23.98 -52.23
CA TYR A 38 17.86 22.72 -52.08
C TYR A 38 17.84 21.98 -53.42
N ALA A 39 18.96 21.33 -53.75
CA ALA A 39 19.30 20.94 -55.13
C ALA A 39 18.41 19.84 -55.74
N ALA A 40 17.76 19.01 -54.92
CA ALA A 40 16.91 17.90 -55.36
C ALA A 40 15.60 17.87 -54.55
N PRO A 41 14.48 17.42 -55.13
CA PRO A 41 13.19 17.37 -54.45
C PRO A 41 13.22 16.42 -53.25
N GLY A 42 12.44 16.74 -52.21
CA GLY A 42 12.27 15.89 -51.02
C GLY A 42 13.03 16.32 -49.77
N SER A 43 13.89 17.33 -49.87
CA SER A 43 14.53 17.96 -48.70
C SER A 43 13.46 18.61 -47.82
N GLN A 44 13.53 18.39 -46.51
CA GLN A 44 12.62 19.02 -45.55
C GLN A 44 13.33 20.14 -44.77
N VAL A 45 12.61 21.23 -44.50
CA VAL A 45 13.05 22.38 -43.71
C VAL A 45 11.94 22.82 -42.75
N SER A 46 12.30 23.54 -41.69
CA SER A 46 11.32 24.15 -40.79
C SER A 46 11.29 25.67 -40.90
N GLU A 47 10.09 26.23 -40.79
CA GLU A 47 9.85 27.67 -40.68
C GLU A 47 8.52 27.92 -39.97
N ASN A 48 8.46 28.86 -39.03
CA ASN A 48 7.25 29.24 -38.27
C ASN A 48 6.47 28.05 -37.63
N GLY A 49 7.19 27.00 -37.19
CA GLY A 49 6.58 25.80 -36.59
C GLY A 49 5.93 24.84 -37.60
N LEU A 50 6.24 24.98 -38.89
CA LEU A 50 5.73 24.17 -39.98
C LEU A 50 6.89 23.49 -40.73
N ILE A 51 6.67 22.25 -41.16
CA ILE A 51 7.59 21.49 -42.02
C ILE A 51 7.21 21.75 -43.48
N TYR A 52 8.18 22.18 -44.26
CA TYR A 52 8.05 22.30 -45.71
C TYR A 52 8.98 21.30 -46.41
N ARG A 53 8.54 20.76 -47.54
CA ARG A 53 9.34 19.90 -48.41
C ARG A 53 9.48 20.54 -49.79
N ASN A 54 10.70 20.64 -50.32
CA ASN A 54 10.89 21.22 -51.65
C ASN A 54 10.41 20.26 -52.75
N ASN A 55 9.70 20.81 -53.74
CA ASN A 55 9.14 20.07 -54.86
C ASN A 55 10.11 19.94 -56.06
N TRP A 56 11.13 20.80 -56.12
CA TRP A 56 12.22 20.81 -57.10
C TRP A 56 13.38 21.68 -56.58
N TRP A 57 14.37 21.97 -57.44
CA TRP A 57 15.48 22.86 -57.14
C TRP A 57 15.00 24.24 -56.67
N THR A 58 15.44 24.73 -55.51
CA THR A 58 15.14 26.11 -55.09
C THR A 58 16.23 26.69 -54.19
N GLN A 59 16.36 28.02 -54.21
CA GLN A 59 17.21 28.85 -53.36
C GLN A 59 16.52 30.21 -53.20
N GLY A 60 16.55 30.79 -51.99
CA GLY A 60 16.00 32.13 -51.73
C GLY A 60 14.47 32.27 -51.74
N GLN A 61 13.72 31.28 -52.22
CA GLN A 61 12.25 31.27 -52.13
C GLN A 61 11.80 30.80 -50.75
N ASP A 62 11.24 31.72 -49.99
CA ASP A 62 10.74 31.60 -48.61
C ASP A 62 9.55 30.61 -48.54
N PRO A 63 9.64 29.50 -47.77
CA PRO A 63 8.58 28.51 -47.64
C PRO A 63 7.28 29.06 -47.09
N ALA A 64 7.31 29.93 -46.08
CA ALA A 64 6.11 30.52 -45.49
C ALA A 64 5.26 31.32 -46.50
N THR A 65 5.87 31.83 -47.58
CA THR A 65 5.21 32.62 -48.64
C THR A 65 5.11 31.94 -50.01
N ASN A 66 5.86 30.86 -50.28
CA ASN A 66 5.91 30.15 -51.57
C ASN A 66 5.59 28.65 -51.41
N ASN A 67 4.45 28.31 -50.78
CA ASN A 67 4.04 26.92 -50.54
C ASN A 67 2.60 26.60 -50.94
N GLY A 68 2.33 25.32 -51.19
CA GLY A 68 0.97 24.79 -51.32
C GLY A 68 0.67 23.59 -50.41
N VAL A 69 -0.63 23.34 -50.22
CA VAL A 69 -1.16 22.33 -49.27
C VAL A 69 -0.95 20.88 -49.76
N TYR A 70 -0.64 20.66 -51.04
CA TYR A 70 -0.47 19.34 -51.64
C TYR A 70 0.74 19.32 -52.59
N PRO A 71 1.41 18.17 -52.80
CA PRO A 71 2.42 18.02 -53.84
C PRO A 71 1.82 18.31 -55.23
N GLY A 72 2.49 19.14 -56.03
CA GLY A 72 2.00 19.52 -57.37
C GLY A 72 1.15 20.80 -57.43
N SER A 73 1.13 21.61 -56.36
CA SER A 73 0.42 22.91 -56.31
C SER A 73 0.97 23.99 -57.26
N GLY A 74 2.11 23.76 -57.93
CA GLY A 74 2.84 24.78 -58.69
C GLY A 74 3.84 25.60 -57.86
N GLU A 75 3.86 25.40 -56.54
CA GLU A 75 4.75 26.10 -55.61
C GLU A 75 6.05 25.31 -55.33
N PRO A 76 7.20 25.98 -55.10
CA PRO A 76 8.48 25.33 -54.83
C PRO A 76 8.48 24.52 -53.52
N TRP A 77 7.58 24.82 -52.59
CA TRP A 77 7.41 24.11 -51.32
C TRP A 77 6.01 23.48 -51.19
N THR A 78 5.93 22.34 -50.50
CA THR A 78 4.69 21.78 -50.00
C THR A 78 4.72 21.72 -48.47
N LEU A 79 3.63 22.19 -47.85
CA LEU A 79 3.42 22.04 -46.40
C LEU A 79 3.20 20.55 -46.07
N VAL A 80 4.08 19.99 -45.23
CA VAL A 80 4.06 18.57 -44.83
C VAL A 80 3.27 18.36 -43.52
N GLY A 81 3.30 19.36 -42.63
CA GLY A 81 2.64 19.33 -41.32
C GLY A 81 3.26 20.35 -40.37
N SER A 82 2.87 20.30 -39.10
CA SER A 82 3.48 21.09 -38.03
C SER A 82 4.68 20.38 -37.41
N CYS A 83 5.67 21.15 -36.97
CA CYS A 83 6.74 20.70 -36.08
C CYS A 83 6.94 21.70 -34.94
N SER A 84 7.10 21.19 -33.72
CA SER A 84 7.42 22.01 -32.56
C SER A 84 8.92 21.93 -32.29
N GLY A 85 9.69 22.69 -33.06
CA GLY A 85 11.10 22.97 -32.83
C GLY A 85 11.22 24.33 -32.17
N CYS A 86 11.64 24.37 -30.90
CA CYS A 86 11.89 25.64 -30.23
C CYS A 86 13.12 26.32 -30.85
N SER A 87 13.12 27.64 -30.98
CA SER A 87 14.23 28.42 -31.53
C SER A 87 15.20 28.94 -30.47
N THR A 88 14.80 28.82 -29.21
CA THR A 88 15.54 29.18 -28.00
C THR A 88 15.10 28.25 -26.88
N ALA A 89 15.96 27.98 -25.89
CA ALA A 89 15.59 27.21 -24.71
C ALA A 89 14.44 27.87 -23.92
N PRO A 90 13.70 27.12 -23.07
CA PRO A 90 12.59 27.68 -22.31
C PRO A 90 13.06 28.73 -21.30
N PRO A 91 12.14 29.59 -20.80
CA PRO A 91 12.34 30.32 -19.56
C PRO A 91 12.68 29.37 -18.40
N THR A 92 13.53 29.82 -17.48
CA THR A 92 13.80 29.12 -16.22
C THR A 92 12.49 28.98 -15.42
N PRO A 93 12.18 27.78 -14.86
CA PRO A 93 11.03 27.60 -13.97
C PRO A 93 11.04 28.58 -12.79
N THR A 94 9.87 28.91 -12.27
CA THR A 94 9.73 29.82 -11.12
C THR A 94 8.93 29.17 -10.00
N GLY A 95 9.06 29.68 -8.77
CA GLY A 95 8.29 29.17 -7.63
C GLY A 95 8.63 27.73 -7.22
N LEU A 96 9.88 27.29 -7.41
CA LEU A 96 10.35 26.00 -6.90
C LEU A 96 10.20 25.95 -5.37
N ALA A 97 9.43 24.98 -4.89
CA ALA A 97 9.15 24.75 -3.48
C ALA A 97 9.22 23.25 -3.16
N ALA A 98 9.45 22.94 -1.88
CA ALA A 98 9.40 21.59 -1.34
C ALA A 98 8.26 21.45 -0.33
N SER A 99 7.65 20.27 -0.28
CA SER A 99 6.54 19.95 0.61
C SER A 99 6.56 18.46 0.98
N GLY A 100 5.94 18.09 2.09
CA GLY A 100 5.89 16.69 2.54
C GLY A 100 7.28 16.07 2.80
N THR A 101 8.27 16.89 3.17
CA THR A 101 9.64 16.42 3.43
C THR A 101 9.68 15.50 4.65
N THR A 102 9.98 14.23 4.41
CA THR A 102 10.19 13.20 5.43
C THR A 102 11.68 13.04 5.72
N SER A 103 12.06 11.94 6.38
CA SER A 103 13.44 11.52 6.55
C SER A 103 14.06 10.88 5.29
N ALA A 104 13.25 10.42 4.34
CA ALA A 104 13.72 9.71 3.14
C ALA A 104 13.11 10.20 1.82
N SER A 105 12.29 11.24 1.85
CA SER A 105 11.60 11.78 0.68
C SER A 105 11.26 13.26 0.80
N THR A 106 10.99 13.91 -0.33
CA THR A 106 10.34 15.23 -0.40
C THR A 106 9.55 15.33 -1.71
N THR A 107 8.50 16.15 -1.75
CA THR A 107 7.79 16.49 -2.99
C THR A 107 8.17 17.89 -3.43
N LEU A 108 8.82 17.99 -4.59
CA LEU A 108 9.17 19.24 -5.23
C LEU A 108 8.03 19.67 -6.17
N SER A 109 7.72 20.96 -6.20
CA SER A 109 6.74 21.56 -7.12
C SER A 109 7.21 22.93 -7.60
N TRP A 110 6.81 23.33 -8.80
CA TRP A 110 7.15 24.63 -9.40
C TRP A 110 6.06 25.12 -10.34
N GLY A 111 6.13 26.39 -10.74
CA GLY A 111 5.26 26.97 -11.75
C GLY A 111 5.49 26.31 -13.12
N PRO A 112 4.45 25.79 -13.80
CA PRO A 112 4.57 25.27 -15.15
C PRO A 112 5.12 26.33 -16.11
N VAL A 113 6.16 25.99 -16.87
CA VAL A 113 6.73 26.85 -17.90
C VAL A 113 5.91 26.72 -19.18
N THR A 114 5.53 27.86 -19.75
CA THR A 114 4.87 27.96 -21.05
C THR A 114 5.75 28.76 -22.01
N VAL A 115 5.69 28.41 -23.30
CA VAL A 115 6.48 29.01 -24.38
C VAL A 115 5.55 29.27 -25.56
N ALA A 116 5.65 30.45 -26.19
CA ALA A 116 4.61 30.94 -27.09
C ALA A 116 4.46 30.18 -28.42
N SER A 117 5.54 29.52 -28.88
CA SER A 117 5.64 28.92 -30.21
C SER A 117 6.02 27.44 -30.22
N CYS A 118 6.13 26.78 -29.07
CA CYS A 118 6.48 25.37 -28.98
C CYS A 118 5.96 24.72 -27.69
N THR A 119 6.60 23.64 -27.20
CA THR A 119 6.09 22.85 -26.07
C THR A 119 7.23 22.39 -25.18
N VAL A 120 7.12 22.66 -23.87
CA VAL A 120 7.99 22.07 -22.85
C VAL A 120 7.67 20.58 -22.78
N THR A 121 8.66 19.74 -23.10
CA THR A 121 8.55 18.28 -23.16
C THR A 121 8.80 17.62 -21.81
N GLY A 122 9.40 18.33 -20.86
CA GLY A 122 9.58 17.89 -19.49
C GLY A 122 10.44 18.85 -18.66
N TYR A 123 10.88 18.39 -17.50
CA TYR A 123 11.71 19.14 -16.56
C TYR A 123 12.84 18.26 -16.07
N ASN A 124 14.08 18.73 -16.25
CA ASN A 124 15.26 18.14 -15.67
C ASN A 124 15.35 18.51 -14.20
N VAL A 125 15.43 17.51 -13.33
CA VAL A 125 15.51 17.66 -11.87
C VAL A 125 16.93 17.36 -11.41
N TYR A 126 17.50 18.27 -10.64
CA TYR A 126 18.87 18.19 -10.17
C TYR A 126 18.92 18.08 -8.66
N GLU A 127 19.71 17.15 -8.15
CA GLU A 127 20.04 16.98 -6.73
C GLU A 127 21.53 17.24 -6.53
N ASN A 128 21.87 18.17 -5.63
CA ASN A 128 23.25 18.55 -5.32
C ASN A 128 24.08 18.90 -6.58
N GLY A 129 23.42 19.50 -7.58
CA GLY A 129 23.98 19.86 -8.89
C GLY A 129 24.01 18.75 -9.94
N THR A 130 23.72 17.50 -9.57
CA THR A 130 23.70 16.34 -10.48
C THR A 130 22.30 16.11 -11.04
N LEU A 131 22.18 15.85 -12.34
CA LEU A 131 20.90 15.48 -12.97
C LEU A 131 20.45 14.10 -12.48
N ILE A 132 19.31 14.03 -11.78
CA ILE A 132 18.75 12.77 -11.27
C ILE A 132 17.59 12.21 -12.12
N GLY A 133 17.00 13.03 -12.99
CA GLY A 133 15.96 12.56 -13.91
C GLY A 133 15.28 13.67 -14.71
N ASN A 134 14.39 13.26 -15.61
CA ASN A 134 13.49 14.14 -16.34
C ASN A 134 12.04 13.72 -16.05
N VAL A 135 11.15 14.69 -15.80
CA VAL A 135 9.72 14.44 -15.51
C VAL A 135 8.80 15.26 -16.41
N PRO A 136 7.62 14.72 -16.83
CA PRO A 136 6.73 15.42 -17.76
C PRO A 136 5.87 16.53 -17.11
N GLY A 137 5.78 16.56 -15.77
CA GLY A 137 4.93 17.49 -15.02
C GLY A 137 5.72 18.46 -14.13
N ALA A 138 5.07 19.51 -13.66
CA ALA A 138 5.67 20.55 -12.82
C ALA A 138 5.77 20.18 -11.31
N SER A 139 5.87 18.88 -11.02
CA SER A 139 5.99 18.34 -9.67
C SER A 139 6.59 16.93 -9.72
N VAL A 140 7.35 16.55 -8.69
CA VAL A 140 7.95 15.21 -8.55
C VAL A 140 8.12 14.85 -7.07
N ALA A 141 7.89 13.57 -6.73
CA ALA A 141 8.31 13.01 -5.45
C ALA A 141 9.73 12.44 -5.57
N ILE A 142 10.65 12.95 -4.76
CA ILE A 142 12.01 12.41 -4.61
C ILE A 142 12.01 11.44 -3.43
N SER A 143 12.68 10.30 -3.59
CA SER A 143 12.75 9.21 -2.61
C SER A 143 14.18 8.69 -2.47
N ASN A 144 14.42 7.81 -1.48
CA ASN A 144 15.74 7.27 -1.15
C ASN A 144 16.75 8.31 -0.65
N LEU A 145 16.26 9.40 -0.06
CA LEU A 145 17.09 10.39 0.61
C LEU A 145 17.59 9.85 1.97
N SER A 146 18.74 10.34 2.42
CA SER A 146 19.27 10.09 3.75
C SER A 146 18.59 10.99 4.79
N PRO A 147 18.28 10.51 6.01
CA PRO A 147 17.76 11.34 7.10
C PRO A 147 18.73 12.45 7.56
N SER A 148 18.21 13.50 8.19
CA SER A 148 18.98 14.63 8.73
C SER A 148 19.96 15.27 7.73
N THR A 149 19.70 15.18 6.43
CA THR A 149 20.64 15.52 5.37
C THR A 149 20.12 16.70 4.54
N ASN A 150 21.00 17.66 4.25
CA ASN A 150 20.69 18.78 3.37
C ASN A 150 20.87 18.37 1.91
N TYR A 151 19.80 18.50 1.14
CA TYR A 151 19.79 18.33 -0.31
C TYR A 151 19.49 19.66 -0.99
N ASN A 152 20.29 20.03 -1.98
CA ASN A 152 20.02 21.20 -2.81
C ASN A 152 19.34 20.77 -4.11
N PHE A 153 18.08 21.14 -4.26
CA PHE A 153 17.29 20.81 -5.45
C PHE A 153 17.15 22.01 -6.39
N ALA A 154 17.33 21.76 -7.69
CA ALA A 154 17.09 22.74 -8.75
C ALA A 154 16.38 22.07 -9.94
N VAL A 155 15.70 22.86 -10.76
CA VAL A 155 14.93 22.36 -11.91
C VAL A 155 15.23 23.22 -13.14
N ALA A 156 15.32 22.59 -14.31
CA ALA A 156 15.32 23.26 -15.61
C ALA A 156 14.17 22.73 -16.48
N ALA A 157 13.44 23.61 -17.17
CA ALA A 157 12.48 23.18 -18.19
C ALA A 157 13.24 22.67 -19.42
N VAL A 158 12.68 21.69 -20.13
CA VAL A 158 13.27 21.09 -21.33
C VAL A 158 12.26 21.15 -22.46
N ASP A 159 12.74 21.52 -23.63
CA ASP A 159 11.98 21.46 -24.88
C ASP A 159 12.83 20.84 -26.00
N SER A 160 12.40 21.01 -27.26
CA SER A 160 13.09 20.49 -28.44
C SER A 160 14.33 21.28 -28.89
N PHE A 161 14.59 22.46 -28.31
CA PHE A 161 15.88 23.18 -28.44
C PHE A 161 16.87 22.73 -27.37
N GLY A 162 16.41 22.56 -26.13
CA GLY A 162 17.22 22.05 -25.03
C GLY A 162 16.68 22.41 -23.65
N ALA A 163 17.57 22.37 -22.65
CA ALA A 163 17.24 22.76 -21.29
C ALA A 163 17.38 24.27 -21.08
N SER A 164 16.48 24.85 -20.27
CA SER A 164 16.62 26.20 -19.73
C SER A 164 17.83 26.31 -18.80
N ALA A 165 18.18 27.53 -18.37
CA ALA A 165 18.97 27.68 -17.15
C ALA A 165 18.19 27.08 -15.95
N GLN A 166 18.92 26.53 -14.99
CA GLN A 166 18.35 26.00 -13.74
C GLN A 166 17.70 27.11 -12.90
N THR A 167 16.71 26.76 -12.10
CA THR A 167 16.24 27.58 -10.97
C THR A 167 17.40 27.89 -10.02
N GLN A 168 17.26 28.95 -9.20
CA GLN A 168 18.04 29.00 -7.96
C GLN A 168 17.72 27.73 -7.13
N PRO A 169 18.73 27.07 -6.54
CA PRO A 169 18.50 25.86 -5.78
C PRO A 169 17.78 26.18 -4.46
N ILE A 170 16.86 25.31 -4.07
CA ILE A 170 16.30 25.30 -2.71
C ILE A 170 17.01 24.25 -1.87
N THR A 171 17.35 24.59 -0.62
CA THR A 171 17.84 23.61 0.34
C THR A 171 16.68 22.94 1.04
N VAL A 172 16.61 21.62 0.96
CA VAL A 172 15.67 20.77 1.68
C VAL A 172 16.46 19.94 2.67
N THR A 173 16.26 20.20 3.97
CA THR A 173 16.73 19.33 5.03
C THR A 173 15.72 18.20 5.20
N THR A 174 16.11 16.96 4.93
CA THR A 174 15.27 15.82 5.33
C THR A 174 15.11 15.84 6.85
N SER A 175 13.94 15.43 7.32
CA SER A 175 13.73 15.26 8.76
C SER A 175 14.77 14.27 9.32
N SER A 176 15.05 14.33 10.62
CA SER A 176 15.67 13.19 11.28
C SER A 176 14.80 11.94 11.08
N SER A 177 15.35 10.75 11.27
CA SER A 177 14.63 9.49 11.01
C SER A 177 13.23 9.47 11.64
N GLY A 178 13.08 10.09 12.81
CA GLY A 178 11.78 10.39 13.43
C GLY A 178 11.05 11.58 12.82
N GLY A 179 9.82 11.31 12.34
CA GLY A 179 8.92 12.30 11.76
C GLY A 179 8.59 13.46 12.70
N GLY A 180 8.36 14.63 12.11
CA GLY A 180 8.12 15.87 12.83
C GLY A 180 6.90 15.83 13.76
N GLY A 181 7.13 16.05 15.05
CA GLY A 181 6.06 16.25 16.03
C GLY A 181 5.38 17.61 15.84
N GLY A 182 4.16 17.60 15.30
CA GLY A 182 3.22 18.72 15.35
C GLY A 182 2.20 18.51 16.46
N GLY A 183 2.56 18.81 17.70
CA GLY A 183 1.70 18.56 18.87
C GLY A 183 0.43 19.42 18.90
N GLY A 184 -0.73 18.79 18.85
CA GLY A 184 -2.04 19.36 19.17
C GLY A 184 -2.86 18.29 19.90
N GLY A 185 -2.77 18.27 21.23
CA GLY A 185 -2.98 17.03 21.99
C GLY A 185 -4.41 16.50 22.07
N SER A 186 -4.55 15.18 22.07
CA SER A 186 -5.58 14.41 22.79
C SER A 186 -5.29 12.90 22.72
N SER A 187 -5.61 12.16 23.79
CA SER A 187 -5.49 10.70 23.93
C SER A 187 -4.14 10.07 23.52
N GLN A 188 -3.14 10.14 24.40
CA GLN A 188 -1.94 9.30 24.31
C GLN A 188 -2.20 7.95 25.00
N SER A 189 -1.66 6.86 24.46
CA SER A 189 -1.76 5.54 25.11
C SER A 189 -1.05 5.50 26.47
N SER A 190 -1.65 4.81 27.44
CA SER A 190 -1.14 4.61 28.80
C SER A 190 -1.35 3.17 29.29
N GLY A 191 -0.48 2.71 30.18
CA GLY A 191 -0.56 1.38 30.79
C GLY A 191 0.61 0.47 30.41
N THR A 192 0.43 -0.85 30.55
CA THR A 192 1.48 -1.85 30.29
C THR A 192 0.89 -3.11 29.67
N ILE A 193 1.55 -3.62 28.63
CA ILE A 193 1.27 -4.93 28.04
C ILE A 193 2.45 -5.85 28.36
N ASN A 194 2.17 -6.96 29.05
CA ASN A 194 3.17 -7.95 29.44
C ASN A 194 3.11 -9.14 28.47
N PHE A 195 4.26 -9.57 27.97
CA PHE A 195 4.35 -10.62 26.94
C PHE A 195 5.52 -11.57 27.18
N HIS A 196 5.64 -12.60 26.33
CA HIS A 196 6.53 -13.74 26.53
C HIS A 196 6.36 -14.38 27.93
N LEU A 197 5.18 -14.94 28.18
CA LEU A 197 4.87 -15.68 29.42
C LEU A 197 4.16 -17.02 29.13
N LEU A 198 4.43 -18.02 29.96
CA LEU A 198 3.66 -19.26 29.99
C LEU A 198 2.49 -19.11 30.97
N LEU A 199 1.27 -19.31 30.46
CA LEU A 199 0.02 -19.20 31.22
C LEU A 199 0.02 -20.19 32.40
N GLY A 200 -0.14 -19.65 33.61
CA GLY A 200 -0.11 -20.42 34.85
C GLY A 200 1.27 -20.84 35.36
N ALA A 201 2.37 -20.40 34.73
CA ALA A 201 3.73 -20.79 35.12
C ALA A 201 4.59 -19.66 35.71
N GLY A 202 4.23 -18.38 35.56
CA GLY A 202 4.98 -17.29 36.21
C GLY A 202 4.78 -15.89 35.63
N THR A 203 5.77 -15.04 35.89
CA THR A 203 5.85 -13.64 35.42
C THR A 203 6.21 -13.57 33.94
N ALA A 204 5.84 -12.46 33.29
CA ALA A 204 6.30 -12.13 31.95
C ALA A 204 7.81 -11.90 31.88
N GLN A 205 8.39 -12.26 30.73
CA GLN A 205 9.80 -12.01 30.43
C GLN A 205 9.99 -10.57 29.92
N ASP A 206 9.02 -10.06 29.14
CA ASP A 206 9.06 -8.73 28.53
C ASP A 206 7.80 -7.91 28.82
N SER A 207 7.93 -6.58 28.75
CA SER A 207 6.81 -5.66 28.93
C SER A 207 6.96 -4.39 28.08
N MET A 208 5.85 -3.97 27.48
CA MET A 208 5.71 -2.72 26.74
C MET A 208 5.00 -1.71 27.63
N THR A 209 5.70 -0.66 28.05
CA THR A 209 5.08 0.48 28.75
C THR A 209 4.52 1.46 27.72
N LEU A 210 3.19 1.57 27.67
CA LEU A 210 2.49 2.53 26.83
C LEU A 210 2.64 3.91 27.48
N THR A 211 3.42 4.79 26.86
CA THR A 211 3.58 6.19 27.28
C THR A 211 4.12 7.04 26.14
N GLY A 212 3.84 8.35 26.17
CA GLY A 212 4.33 9.33 25.20
C GLY A 212 3.87 9.13 23.75
N GLY A 213 2.98 8.16 23.49
CA GLY A 213 2.56 7.75 22.15
C GLY A 213 3.57 6.92 21.37
N ASN A 214 4.61 6.37 22.02
CA ASN A 214 5.71 5.68 21.34
C ASN A 214 5.30 4.43 20.54
N TYR A 215 4.17 3.82 20.86
CA TYR A 215 3.68 2.58 20.21
C TYR A 215 2.41 2.78 19.39
N ASP A 216 1.85 4.01 19.38
CA ASP A 216 0.51 4.27 18.83
C ASP A 216 0.46 3.93 17.33
N ASP A 217 1.50 4.29 16.57
CA ASP A 217 1.56 4.04 15.12
C ASP A 217 1.83 2.56 14.77
N LEU A 218 2.62 1.85 15.58
CA LEU A 218 2.82 0.40 15.45
C LEU A 218 1.53 -0.37 15.72
N ILE A 219 0.81 -0.01 16.80
CA ILE A 219 -0.48 -0.61 17.15
C ILE A 219 -1.52 -0.28 16.07
N MET A 220 -1.62 0.97 15.61
CA MET A 220 -2.50 1.36 14.50
C MET A 220 -2.22 0.54 13.23
N SER A 221 -0.95 0.39 12.85
CA SER A 221 -0.58 -0.35 11.64
C SER A 221 -0.95 -1.82 11.72
N ASN A 222 -0.69 -2.46 12.87
CA ASN A 222 -1.11 -3.83 13.13
C ASN A 222 -2.64 -3.98 13.16
N VAL A 223 -3.38 -3.03 13.73
CA VAL A 223 -4.85 -3.02 13.68
C VAL A 223 -5.37 -2.87 12.25
N ILE A 224 -4.74 -2.04 11.41
CA ILE A 224 -5.12 -1.91 9.99
C ILE A 224 -4.91 -3.24 9.25
N ALA A 225 -3.80 -3.94 9.51
CA ALA A 225 -3.55 -5.27 8.97
C ALA A 225 -4.51 -6.34 9.52
N GLY A 226 -4.86 -6.29 10.80
CA GLY A 226 -5.87 -7.15 11.40
C GLY A 226 -7.26 -6.95 10.79
N VAL A 227 -7.63 -5.70 10.50
CA VAL A 227 -8.89 -5.41 9.79
C VAL A 227 -8.82 -5.89 8.34
N MET A 228 -7.68 -5.77 7.65
CA MET A 228 -7.47 -6.39 6.33
C MET A 228 -7.67 -7.92 6.40
N TYR A 229 -7.08 -8.59 7.37
CA TYR A 229 -7.26 -10.03 7.57
C TYR A 229 -8.74 -10.40 7.79
N ALA A 230 -9.43 -9.71 8.70
CA ALA A 230 -10.85 -9.92 8.94
C ALA A 230 -11.75 -9.57 7.73
N HIS A 231 -11.32 -8.63 6.89
CA HIS A 231 -11.97 -8.26 5.64
C HIS A 231 -11.85 -9.40 4.61
N LEU A 232 -10.62 -9.86 4.33
CA LEU A 232 -10.34 -11.00 3.45
C LEU A 232 -11.14 -12.26 3.85
N VAL A 233 -11.20 -12.58 5.15
CA VAL A 233 -11.99 -13.71 5.67
C VAL A 233 -13.49 -13.55 5.39
N LYS A 234 -14.06 -12.35 5.59
CA LYS A 234 -15.49 -12.07 5.33
C LYS A 234 -15.82 -12.11 3.83
N GLU A 235 -14.92 -11.64 2.97
CA GLU A 235 -15.08 -11.71 1.52
C GLU A 235 -14.98 -13.14 0.99
N GLY A 236 -13.99 -13.91 1.45
CA GLY A 236 -13.77 -15.29 1.03
C GLY A 236 -14.83 -16.27 1.54
N PHE A 237 -15.39 -16.00 2.74
CA PHE A 237 -16.34 -16.87 3.41
C PHE A 237 -17.58 -16.07 3.91
N PRO A 238 -18.45 -15.57 3.00
CA PRO A 238 -19.56 -14.72 3.38
C PRO A 238 -20.49 -15.35 4.44
N GLY A 239 -20.75 -14.58 5.51
CA GLY A 239 -21.62 -15.00 6.62
C GLY A 239 -20.92 -15.82 7.71
N ILE A 240 -19.64 -16.16 7.57
CA ILE A 240 -18.84 -16.75 8.66
C ILE A 240 -18.87 -15.82 9.89
N GLN A 241 -19.08 -16.39 11.07
CA GLN A 241 -18.98 -15.66 12.33
C GLN A 241 -17.67 -16.06 13.03
N PHE A 242 -17.03 -15.11 13.70
CA PHE A 242 -15.80 -15.29 14.47
C PHE A 242 -15.72 -14.21 15.55
N ASN A 243 -14.84 -14.37 16.55
CA ASN A 243 -14.53 -13.27 17.46
C ASN A 243 -13.69 -12.21 16.70
N ASN A 244 -14.32 -11.09 16.34
CA ASN A 244 -13.67 -10.06 15.53
C ASN A 244 -12.54 -9.33 16.28
N ASP A 245 -12.62 -9.21 17.61
CA ASP A 245 -11.55 -8.59 18.41
C ASP A 245 -10.29 -9.47 18.39
N TYR A 246 -10.43 -10.79 18.60
CA TYR A 246 -9.29 -11.70 18.56
C TYR A 246 -8.74 -11.92 17.13
N LEU A 247 -9.59 -12.02 16.11
CA LEU A 247 -9.12 -12.18 14.73
C LEU A 247 -8.35 -10.94 14.25
N VAL A 248 -8.86 -9.72 14.50
CA VAL A 248 -8.17 -8.48 14.15
C VAL A 248 -6.90 -8.30 15.00
N GLY A 249 -6.99 -8.52 16.31
CA GLY A 249 -5.86 -8.35 17.21
C GLY A 249 -4.71 -9.34 16.97
N SER A 250 -4.98 -10.54 16.42
CA SER A 250 -3.99 -11.60 16.25
C SER A 250 -2.71 -11.13 15.56
N ILE A 251 -2.79 -10.16 14.64
CA ILE A 251 -1.60 -9.60 13.98
C ILE A 251 -0.64 -8.90 14.98
N PHE A 252 -1.16 -8.02 15.84
CA PHE A 252 -0.34 -7.38 16.88
C PHE A 252 0.11 -8.38 17.95
N ALA A 253 -0.76 -9.34 18.29
CA ALA A 253 -0.45 -10.34 19.30
C ALA A 253 0.63 -11.33 18.84
N GLN A 254 0.67 -11.68 17.55
CA GLN A 254 1.73 -12.48 16.96
C GLN A 254 3.06 -11.72 16.98
N LEU A 255 3.07 -10.39 16.78
CA LEU A 255 4.28 -9.58 16.99
C LEU A 255 4.82 -9.72 18.42
N LEU A 256 3.94 -9.65 19.42
CA LEU A 256 4.29 -9.84 20.84
C LEU A 256 4.59 -11.29 21.25
N GLN A 257 4.37 -12.25 20.34
CA GLN A 257 4.69 -13.66 20.54
C GLN A 257 6.04 -14.04 19.91
N GLU A 258 6.37 -13.42 18.78
CA GLU A 258 7.47 -13.83 17.91
C GLU A 258 8.67 -12.87 17.88
N ASN A 259 8.44 -11.57 18.10
CA ASN A 259 9.50 -10.57 18.03
C ASN A 259 10.17 -10.35 19.38
N ILE A 260 11.44 -10.75 19.44
CA ILE A 260 12.38 -10.32 20.47
C ILE A 260 12.46 -8.79 20.54
N GLU A 261 12.55 -8.27 21.76
CA GLU A 261 12.79 -6.84 22.04
C GLU A 261 11.76 -5.84 21.47
N THR A 262 10.49 -6.23 21.28
CA THR A 262 9.42 -5.29 20.86
C THR A 262 9.30 -4.06 21.78
N GLN A 263 9.71 -4.17 23.05
CA GLN A 263 9.83 -3.06 24.01
C GLN A 263 10.90 -2.01 23.67
N LEU A 264 11.73 -2.23 22.64
CA LEU A 264 12.73 -1.29 22.13
C LEU A 264 12.28 -0.56 20.85
N TYR A 265 11.04 -0.81 20.37
CA TYR A 265 10.46 -0.05 19.27
C TYR A 265 10.47 1.46 19.58
N GLN A 266 10.64 2.26 18.54
CA GLN A 266 10.60 3.72 18.63
C GLN A 266 9.68 4.25 17.53
N ALA A 267 8.70 5.09 17.86
CA ALA A 267 7.83 5.74 16.86
C ALA A 267 8.64 6.54 15.81
N SER A 268 9.84 6.97 16.16
CA SER A 268 10.81 7.62 15.27
C SER A 268 11.40 6.69 14.20
N SER A 269 11.26 5.37 14.33
CA SER A 269 11.78 4.39 13.39
C SER A 269 10.70 3.93 12.42
N ASN A 270 11.08 3.64 11.17
CA ASN A 270 10.24 2.85 10.27
C ASN A 270 10.42 1.33 10.47
N LEU A 271 11.32 0.93 11.35
CA LEU A 271 11.57 -0.47 11.72
C LEU A 271 10.72 -0.87 12.94
N ILE A 272 10.13 -2.08 12.90
CA ILE A 272 9.38 -2.67 14.02
C ILE A 272 10.34 -3.06 15.15
N ASP A 273 11.43 -3.73 14.79
CA ASP A 273 12.59 -3.93 15.65
C ASP A 273 13.77 -3.07 15.16
N PRO A 274 14.06 -1.92 15.79
CA PRO A 274 15.24 -1.10 15.48
C PRO A 274 16.50 -1.54 16.25
N SER A 275 16.47 -2.62 17.04
CA SER A 275 17.59 -3.07 17.88
C SER A 275 18.68 -3.78 17.06
N SER A 276 19.87 -3.93 17.67
CA SER A 276 20.94 -4.77 17.12
C SER A 276 20.62 -6.27 17.06
N LEU A 277 19.65 -6.75 17.84
CA LEU A 277 19.25 -8.17 17.85
C LEU A 277 18.32 -8.54 16.69
N GLN A 278 17.79 -7.57 15.95
CA GLN A 278 17.03 -7.73 14.71
C GLN A 278 17.62 -8.77 13.74
N GLN A 279 18.96 -8.90 13.71
CA GLN A 279 19.63 -9.90 12.86
C GLN A 279 19.21 -11.35 13.15
N ALA A 280 18.80 -11.68 14.38
CA ALA A 280 18.36 -13.01 14.76
C ALA A 280 17.04 -13.39 14.06
N VAL A 281 16.05 -12.48 14.00
CA VAL A 281 14.76 -12.71 13.30
C VAL A 281 14.82 -12.41 11.80
N MET A 282 15.87 -11.75 11.32
CA MET A 282 16.07 -11.45 9.89
C MET A 282 17.01 -12.43 9.17
N GLY A 283 17.47 -13.48 9.85
CA GLY A 283 18.36 -14.50 9.30
C GLY A 283 17.75 -15.38 8.21
N MET A 284 18.46 -16.44 7.83
CA MET A 284 17.96 -17.39 6.83
C MET A 284 16.74 -18.17 7.35
N GLY A 285 15.62 -18.07 6.62
CA GLY A 285 14.37 -18.75 6.98
C GLY A 285 13.73 -18.31 8.31
N GLN A 286 14.03 -17.11 8.81
CA GLN A 286 13.59 -16.65 10.15
C GLN A 286 12.28 -15.86 10.18
N GLY A 287 11.71 -15.49 9.03
CA GLY A 287 10.36 -14.93 8.99
C GLY A 287 10.17 -13.48 9.46
N GLY A 288 11.22 -12.83 9.96
CA GLY A 288 11.16 -11.45 10.45
C GLY A 288 10.45 -11.34 11.81
N PRO A 289 10.03 -10.14 12.24
CA PRO A 289 9.37 -9.92 13.52
C PRO A 289 8.12 -10.79 13.77
N TYR A 290 7.47 -11.31 12.73
CA TYR A 290 6.28 -12.17 12.87
C TYR A 290 6.59 -13.67 12.73
N GLN A 291 7.87 -14.05 12.56
CA GLN A 291 8.33 -15.43 12.30
C GLN A 291 7.49 -16.19 11.26
N ILE A 292 7.24 -15.55 10.12
CA ILE A 292 6.64 -16.21 8.94
C ILE A 292 7.64 -17.24 8.40
N ASN A 293 7.65 -18.45 8.95
CA ASN A 293 8.68 -19.45 8.68
C ASN A 293 8.36 -20.35 7.46
N ASN A 294 7.10 -20.40 7.04
CA ASN A 294 6.67 -21.08 5.82
C ASN A 294 5.86 -20.12 4.93
N TYR A 295 6.27 -20.04 3.67
CA TYR A 295 5.66 -19.19 2.64
C TYR A 295 5.25 -20.02 1.41
N ALA A 296 5.48 -21.34 1.47
CA ALA A 296 5.25 -22.25 0.36
C ALA A 296 3.81 -22.74 0.36
N VAL A 297 2.92 -21.93 -0.21
CA VAL A 297 1.67 -22.43 -0.78
C VAL A 297 1.62 -22.03 -2.25
N ASP A 298 2.37 -22.79 -3.07
CA ASP A 298 2.15 -22.78 -4.51
C ASP A 298 0.77 -23.36 -4.81
N MET A 299 -0.17 -22.47 -5.10
CA MET A 299 -1.50 -22.83 -5.59
C MET A 299 -1.58 -22.79 -7.12
N VAL A 300 -0.47 -22.62 -7.84
CA VAL A 300 -0.47 -22.26 -9.28
C VAL A 300 0.29 -23.24 -10.17
N SER A 301 1.32 -23.97 -9.68
CA SER A 301 2.13 -24.88 -10.53
C SER A 301 2.05 -26.38 -10.21
N GLY A 302 1.33 -26.78 -9.15
CA GLY A 302 1.11 -28.19 -8.82
C GLY A 302 0.23 -28.96 -9.81
N THR A 303 0.49 -30.25 -10.00
CA THR A 303 -0.37 -31.22 -10.71
C THR A 303 -1.70 -31.54 -9.99
N TYR A 304 -2.07 -30.72 -9.02
CA TYR A 304 -3.21 -30.93 -8.12
C TYR A 304 -4.30 -29.90 -8.42
N ALA A 305 -5.54 -30.32 -8.24
CA ALA A 305 -6.71 -29.48 -8.45
C ALA A 305 -7.18 -28.87 -7.11
N PRO A 306 -7.73 -27.64 -7.12
CA PRO A 306 -7.80 -26.72 -8.25
C PRO A 306 -6.46 -26.01 -8.52
N SER A 307 -6.07 -25.95 -9.78
CA SER A 307 -4.85 -25.24 -10.22
C SER A 307 -5.14 -23.75 -10.43
N GLY A 308 -4.32 -22.88 -9.84
CA GLY A 308 -4.32 -21.44 -10.13
C GLY A 308 -4.96 -20.52 -9.09
N HIS A 309 -4.67 -20.71 -7.79
CA HIS A 309 -5.24 -19.90 -6.70
C HIS A 309 -4.23 -19.06 -5.90
N SER A 310 -3.23 -18.43 -6.52
CA SER A 310 -2.50 -17.36 -5.82
C SER A 310 -3.35 -16.09 -5.76
N LEU A 311 -3.46 -15.48 -4.58
CA LEU A 311 -4.07 -14.16 -4.42
C LEU A 311 -3.28 -13.16 -5.28
N ILE A 312 -3.96 -12.37 -6.10
CA ILE A 312 -3.39 -11.33 -6.97
C ILE A 312 -2.60 -10.32 -6.14
N ASN A 313 -3.07 -9.98 -4.94
CA ASN A 313 -2.35 -9.07 -4.05
C ASN A 313 -1.24 -9.76 -3.22
N TYR A 314 -1.15 -11.10 -3.28
CA TYR A 314 0.09 -11.77 -2.91
C TYR A 314 1.19 -11.54 -3.95
N VAL A 315 0.89 -11.19 -5.22
CA VAL A 315 1.91 -10.77 -6.21
C VAL A 315 2.53 -9.40 -5.86
N ALA A 316 1.76 -8.53 -5.22
CA ALA A 316 2.27 -7.28 -4.65
C ALA A 316 3.28 -7.54 -3.53
N ILE A 317 2.95 -8.48 -2.64
CA ILE A 317 3.87 -8.98 -1.60
C ILE A 317 5.08 -9.66 -2.25
N GLN A 318 4.86 -10.54 -3.24
CA GLN A 318 5.88 -11.31 -3.98
C GLN A 318 7.03 -10.43 -4.51
N LYS A 319 6.72 -9.24 -5.05
CA LYS A 319 7.74 -8.30 -5.56
C LYS A 319 8.57 -7.64 -4.45
N ASN A 320 7.99 -7.43 -3.26
CA ASN A 320 8.67 -6.86 -2.09
C ASN A 320 9.35 -7.90 -1.19
N ILE A 321 9.02 -9.20 -1.32
CA ILE A 321 9.74 -10.31 -0.65
C ILE A 321 10.87 -10.91 -1.52
N GLY A 322 10.93 -10.59 -2.82
CA GLY A 322 12.02 -11.00 -3.71
C GLY A 322 12.06 -12.49 -4.10
N TYR A 323 11.02 -13.26 -3.79
CA TYR A 323 10.88 -14.69 -4.09
C TYR A 323 9.58 -14.98 -4.83
N THR A 324 9.57 -16.01 -5.67
CA THR A 324 8.36 -16.48 -6.37
C THR A 324 7.83 -17.76 -5.71
N MET A 325 6.54 -18.07 -5.89
CA MET A 325 5.95 -19.32 -5.39
C MET A 325 6.68 -20.57 -5.92
N ALA A 326 7.17 -20.53 -7.17
CA ALA A 326 8.00 -21.57 -7.76
C ALA A 326 9.36 -21.77 -7.05
N THR A 327 9.83 -20.80 -6.25
CA THR A 327 11.08 -20.89 -5.48
C THR A 327 10.89 -21.12 -3.97
N ALA A 328 9.64 -21.11 -3.49
CA ALA A 328 9.32 -21.12 -2.05
C ALA A 328 9.86 -22.35 -1.31
N ALA A 329 9.94 -23.51 -1.97
CA ALA A 329 10.53 -24.74 -1.43
C ALA A 329 12.03 -24.61 -1.06
N THR A 330 12.71 -23.55 -1.49
CA THR A 330 14.13 -23.27 -1.16
C THR A 330 14.31 -22.04 -0.27
N GLN A 331 13.22 -21.44 0.22
CA GLN A 331 13.25 -20.14 0.88
C GLN A 331 13.93 -20.14 2.25
N TYR A 332 13.88 -21.26 2.98
CA TYR A 332 14.58 -21.42 4.26
C TYR A 332 16.11 -21.19 4.14
N ALA A 333 16.67 -21.32 2.92
CA ALA A 333 18.07 -21.07 2.62
C ALA A 333 18.36 -19.60 2.20
N ARG A 334 17.40 -18.68 2.37
CA ARG A 334 17.53 -17.26 2.01
C ARG A 334 17.20 -16.36 3.20
N ALA A 335 17.91 -15.23 3.30
CA ALA A 335 17.72 -14.24 4.37
C ALA A 335 16.35 -13.56 4.28
N THR A 336 15.77 -13.19 5.43
CA THR A 336 14.50 -12.46 5.46
C THR A 336 14.63 -11.09 4.76
N PRO A 337 13.73 -10.73 3.83
CA PRO A 337 13.74 -9.43 3.16
C PRO A 337 13.56 -8.27 4.15
N ALA A 338 14.35 -7.20 4.02
CA ALA A 338 14.32 -6.06 4.95
C ALA A 338 12.94 -5.38 5.09
N SER A 339 12.08 -5.51 4.07
CA SER A 339 10.69 -5.06 4.07
C SER A 339 9.85 -5.66 5.22
N PHE A 340 10.15 -6.88 5.69
CA PHE A 340 9.43 -7.55 6.79
C PHE A 340 9.49 -6.76 8.10
N ASN A 341 10.58 -6.03 8.31
CA ASN A 341 10.74 -5.21 9.50
C ASN A 341 10.16 -3.79 9.33
N ASN A 342 9.57 -3.44 8.18
CA ASN A 342 8.95 -2.12 8.01
C ASN A 342 7.60 -2.05 8.75
N LYS A 343 7.38 -1.03 9.59
CA LYS A 343 6.16 -0.94 10.42
C LYS A 343 4.84 -0.80 9.64
N TYR A 344 4.86 -0.40 8.38
CA TYR A 344 3.65 -0.24 7.55
C TYR A 344 3.40 -1.43 6.60
N TYR A 345 4.46 -2.06 6.10
CA TYR A 345 4.34 -3.25 5.23
C TYR A 345 4.41 -4.57 6.01
N GLY A 346 5.28 -4.64 7.03
CA GLY A 346 5.51 -5.81 7.87
C GLY A 346 4.23 -6.43 8.45
N PRO A 347 3.32 -5.66 9.09
CA PRO A 347 2.08 -6.21 9.64
C PRO A 347 1.10 -6.71 8.55
N MET A 348 1.17 -6.19 7.32
CA MET A 348 0.33 -6.69 6.23
C MET A 348 0.72 -8.11 5.80
N LEU A 349 1.98 -8.52 5.99
CA LEU A 349 2.42 -9.87 5.68
C LEU A 349 1.61 -10.94 6.42
N PRO A 350 1.63 -11.04 7.78
CA PRO A 350 0.86 -12.06 8.50
C PRO A 350 -0.64 -11.99 8.23
N ALA A 351 -1.21 -10.82 7.90
CA ALA A 351 -2.61 -10.71 7.51
C ALA A 351 -2.93 -11.50 6.23
N TYR A 352 -2.06 -11.45 5.22
CA TYR A 352 -2.19 -12.28 4.02
C TYR A 352 -1.75 -13.73 4.26
N PHE A 353 -0.77 -14.02 5.15
CA PHE A 353 -0.39 -15.40 5.49
C PHE A 353 -1.50 -16.14 6.23
N HIS A 354 -2.11 -15.58 7.28
CA HIS A 354 -3.24 -16.21 7.97
C HIS A 354 -4.47 -16.39 7.06
N TYR A 355 -4.72 -15.46 6.13
CA TYR A 355 -5.77 -15.67 5.13
C TYR A 355 -5.40 -16.80 4.15
N ASN A 356 -4.13 -16.88 3.73
CA ASN A 356 -3.63 -17.97 2.91
C ASN A 356 -3.64 -19.33 3.66
N ASP A 357 -3.42 -19.36 4.97
CA ASP A 357 -3.63 -20.55 5.83
C ASP A 357 -5.06 -21.05 5.72
N MET A 358 -6.02 -20.12 5.83
CA MET A 358 -7.45 -20.44 5.68
C MET A 358 -7.75 -20.97 4.26
N VAL A 359 -7.19 -20.37 3.21
CA VAL A 359 -7.35 -20.86 1.84
C VAL A 359 -6.71 -22.25 1.68
N ALA A 360 -5.52 -22.49 2.22
CA ALA A 360 -4.82 -23.77 2.15
C ALA A 360 -5.64 -24.90 2.80
N LEU A 361 -6.18 -24.67 4.01
CA LEU A 361 -7.06 -25.62 4.71
C LEU A 361 -8.34 -25.94 3.92
N ASN A 362 -8.86 -24.97 3.16
CA ASN A 362 -10.08 -25.13 2.35
C ASN A 362 -9.85 -25.78 0.98
N VAL A 363 -8.65 -25.68 0.42
CA VAL A 363 -8.38 -26.02 -0.99
C VAL A 363 -7.45 -27.23 -1.14
N THR A 364 -6.38 -27.34 -0.35
CA THR A 364 -5.34 -28.38 -0.56
C THR A 364 -5.78 -29.80 -0.19
N GLY A 365 -6.84 -29.96 0.61
CA GLY A 365 -7.43 -31.26 0.92
C GLY A 365 -8.41 -31.81 -0.13
N LYS A 366 -8.94 -30.95 -1.02
CA LYS A 366 -10.13 -31.28 -1.83
C LYS A 366 -9.78 -31.76 -3.24
N GLY A 367 -9.38 -33.03 -3.35
CA GLY A 367 -9.19 -33.65 -4.66
C GLY A 367 -9.08 -35.18 -4.65
N ALA A 368 -9.35 -35.80 -5.81
CA ALA A 368 -9.22 -37.25 -6.02
C ALA A 368 -7.76 -37.78 -5.96
N GLY A 369 -6.79 -36.93 -5.66
CA GLY A 369 -5.35 -37.24 -5.53
C GLY A 369 -4.93 -37.83 -4.19
N GLY A 370 -5.80 -37.85 -3.17
CA GLY A 370 -5.71 -38.82 -2.07
C GLY A 370 -4.70 -38.56 -0.94
N TRP A 371 -4.56 -37.31 -0.47
CA TRP A 371 -4.07 -37.09 0.90
C TRP A 371 -5.25 -36.99 1.86
N THR A 372 -5.38 -37.93 2.80
CA THR A 372 -6.30 -37.78 3.93
C THR A 372 -5.73 -36.72 4.87
N THR A 373 -6.24 -35.50 4.80
CA THR A 373 -5.79 -34.42 5.70
C THR A 373 -6.30 -34.68 7.13
N PRO A 374 -5.52 -34.41 8.19
CA PRO A 374 -5.96 -34.65 9.58
C PRO A 374 -7.14 -33.77 10.05
N TRP A 375 -7.51 -32.75 9.28
CA TRP A 375 -8.57 -31.79 9.63
C TRP A 375 -9.88 -31.99 8.87
N GLU A 376 -9.89 -32.74 7.76
CA GLU A 376 -11.12 -33.05 7.03
C GLU A 376 -11.85 -34.30 7.55
N PRO A 377 -13.19 -34.36 7.46
CA PRO A 377 -14.11 -33.30 7.06
C PRO A 377 -14.45 -32.32 8.20
N ALA A 378 -13.77 -32.44 9.35
CA ALA A 378 -14.11 -31.68 10.55
C ALA A 378 -14.01 -30.17 10.38
N TYR A 379 -13.02 -29.67 9.63
CA TYR A 379 -12.83 -28.24 9.37
C TYR A 379 -13.97 -27.65 8.54
N ASP A 380 -14.38 -28.32 7.45
CA ASP A 380 -15.54 -27.91 6.64
C ASP A 380 -16.82 -27.86 7.49
N ASN A 381 -17.03 -28.87 8.33
CA ASN A 381 -18.15 -28.92 9.27
C ASN A 381 -18.06 -27.79 10.32
N ALA A 382 -16.86 -27.42 10.77
CA ALA A 382 -16.64 -26.30 11.68
C ALA A 382 -17.03 -24.98 11.03
N LEU A 383 -16.57 -24.69 9.80
CA LEU A 383 -16.95 -23.48 9.07
C LEU A 383 -18.47 -23.42 8.85
N ALA A 384 -19.10 -24.52 8.43
CA ALA A 384 -20.56 -24.60 8.25
C ALA A 384 -21.36 -24.38 9.55
N ASN A 385 -20.78 -24.74 10.70
CA ASN A 385 -21.36 -24.49 12.02
C ASN A 385 -21.11 -23.05 12.51
N PHE A 386 -19.92 -22.50 12.23
CA PHE A 386 -19.52 -21.14 12.60
C PHE A 386 -20.33 -20.05 11.89
N VAL A 387 -20.92 -20.31 10.72
CA VAL A 387 -21.93 -19.41 10.11
C VAL A 387 -23.14 -19.18 11.05
N LYS A 388 -23.41 -20.08 12.00
CA LYS A 388 -24.55 -20.04 12.92
C LYS A 388 -24.17 -19.75 14.39
N LEU A 389 -22.88 -19.67 14.70
CA LEU A 389 -22.35 -19.52 16.05
C LEU A 389 -21.53 -18.23 16.19
N PRO A 390 -22.08 -17.16 16.79
CA PRO A 390 -21.34 -15.91 16.99
C PRO A 390 -20.12 -16.14 17.88
N ASN A 391 -19.08 -15.30 17.69
CA ASN A 391 -17.82 -15.34 18.43
C ASN A 391 -17.09 -16.70 18.35
N SER A 392 -17.20 -17.39 17.21
CA SER A 392 -16.49 -18.66 16.99
C SER A 392 -14.98 -18.53 17.16
N PHE A 393 -14.34 -19.64 17.54
CA PHE A 393 -12.89 -19.76 17.75
C PHE A 393 -12.11 -20.01 16.44
N LEU A 394 -12.55 -19.41 15.33
CA LEU A 394 -11.85 -19.51 14.05
C LEU A 394 -10.39 -18.99 14.15
N ASP A 395 -10.20 -17.93 14.93
CA ASP A 395 -8.89 -17.38 15.29
C ASP A 395 -8.00 -18.41 15.99
N VAL A 396 -8.53 -19.24 16.89
CA VAL A 396 -7.77 -20.32 17.55
C VAL A 396 -7.31 -21.37 16.53
N ILE A 397 -8.17 -21.76 15.58
CA ILE A 397 -7.78 -22.72 14.52
C ILE A 397 -6.67 -22.13 13.64
N LEU A 398 -6.78 -20.86 13.26
CA LEU A 398 -5.85 -20.20 12.34
C LEU A 398 -4.52 -19.82 13.03
N ASN A 399 -4.54 -19.44 14.31
CA ASN A 399 -3.32 -19.22 15.10
C ASN A 399 -2.58 -20.55 15.37
N VAL A 400 -3.28 -21.67 15.57
CA VAL A 400 -2.66 -22.99 15.62
C VAL A 400 -2.07 -23.37 14.26
N ALA A 401 -2.79 -23.12 13.16
CA ALA A 401 -2.33 -23.42 11.81
C ALA A 401 -1.04 -22.65 11.47
N TYR A 402 -0.96 -21.38 11.83
CA TYR A 402 0.22 -20.53 11.66
C TYR A 402 1.44 -21.07 12.45
N ASN A 403 1.25 -21.37 13.74
CA ASN A 403 2.35 -21.70 14.64
C ASN A 403 2.79 -23.18 14.59
N GLN A 404 1.85 -24.13 14.47
CA GLN A 404 2.15 -25.58 14.44
C GLN A 404 2.17 -26.15 13.00
N GLY A 405 1.63 -25.43 12.02
CA GLY A 405 1.39 -25.93 10.67
C GLY A 405 0.10 -26.76 10.55
N TYR A 406 -0.48 -26.81 9.35
CA TYR A 406 -1.77 -27.47 9.08
C TYR A 406 -1.81 -28.96 9.47
N TYR A 407 -0.69 -29.67 9.28
CA TYR A 407 -0.54 -31.09 9.61
C TYR A 407 -0.27 -31.34 11.10
N GLY A 408 -0.21 -30.28 11.92
CA GLY A 408 -0.20 -30.35 13.36
C GLY A 408 -1.47 -31.00 13.93
N THR A 409 -1.34 -31.73 15.03
CA THR A 409 -2.46 -32.45 15.66
C THR A 409 -3.53 -31.51 16.22
N LEU A 410 -3.16 -30.27 16.56
CA LEU A 410 -4.07 -29.30 17.16
C LEU A 410 -5.08 -28.74 16.13
N VAL A 411 -4.73 -28.62 14.85
CA VAL A 411 -5.68 -28.17 13.80
C VAL A 411 -6.83 -29.16 13.68
N GLY A 412 -6.53 -30.46 13.63
CA GLY A 412 -7.54 -31.53 13.63
C GLY A 412 -8.38 -31.56 14.92
N LYS A 413 -7.74 -31.35 16.08
CA LYS A 413 -8.42 -31.25 17.40
C LYS A 413 -9.46 -30.11 17.40
N TYR A 414 -9.06 -28.87 17.11
CA TYR A 414 -9.97 -27.72 17.15
C TYR A 414 -11.00 -27.77 16.01
N SER A 415 -10.65 -28.30 14.84
CA SER A 415 -11.62 -28.58 13.76
C SER A 415 -12.71 -29.56 14.22
N THR A 416 -12.35 -30.62 14.95
CA THR A 416 -13.31 -31.60 15.50
C THR A 416 -14.23 -30.97 16.56
N LEU A 417 -13.68 -30.11 17.42
CA LEU A 417 -14.49 -29.33 18.36
C LEU A 417 -15.43 -28.35 17.63
N GLY A 418 -14.98 -27.72 16.54
CA GLY A 418 -15.78 -26.80 15.73
C GLY A 418 -16.95 -27.48 15.02
N ALA A 419 -16.69 -28.65 14.43
CA ALA A 419 -17.68 -29.47 13.71
C ALA A 419 -18.91 -29.81 14.57
N THR A 420 -18.72 -29.93 15.88
CA THR A 420 -19.78 -30.26 16.85
C THR A 420 -20.01 -29.14 17.87
N ALA A 421 -19.51 -27.93 17.58
CA ALA A 421 -19.56 -26.82 18.52
C ALA A 421 -20.99 -26.41 18.89
N THR A 422 -21.16 -26.07 20.15
CA THR A 422 -22.31 -25.38 20.72
C THR A 422 -21.82 -24.07 21.35
N ALA A 423 -22.73 -23.19 21.80
CA ALA A 423 -22.35 -22.00 22.56
C ALA A 423 -21.49 -22.32 23.80
N ALA A 424 -21.71 -23.47 24.45
CA ALA A 424 -20.88 -23.94 25.56
C ALA A 424 -19.48 -24.39 25.11
N THR A 425 -19.37 -25.00 23.92
CA THR A 425 -18.08 -25.32 23.30
C THR A 425 -17.30 -24.04 22.98
N ILE A 426 -17.96 -23.03 22.38
CA ILE A 426 -17.34 -21.72 22.10
C ILE A 426 -16.81 -21.09 23.41
N ALA A 427 -17.65 -21.01 24.44
CA ALA A 427 -17.27 -20.43 25.73
C ALA A 427 -16.12 -21.18 26.41
N SER A 428 -16.06 -22.51 26.29
CA SER A 428 -14.96 -23.31 26.84
C SER A 428 -13.66 -23.15 26.05
N VAL A 429 -13.71 -23.14 24.72
CA VAL A 429 -12.53 -22.98 23.86
C VAL A 429 -11.98 -21.56 23.92
N ASN A 430 -12.81 -20.53 24.08
CA ASN A 430 -12.36 -19.15 24.30
C ASN A 430 -11.93 -18.85 25.75
N SER A 431 -11.81 -19.87 26.61
CA SER A 431 -11.38 -19.72 28.00
C SER A 431 -9.96 -20.24 28.23
N TYR A 432 -9.21 -19.55 29.07
CA TYR A 432 -7.86 -19.95 29.50
C TYR A 432 -7.80 -21.29 30.23
N ALA A 433 -8.94 -21.82 30.69
CA ALA A 433 -8.99 -23.00 31.57
C ALA A 433 -8.45 -24.28 30.93
N GLN A 434 -8.54 -24.44 29.60
CA GLN A 434 -8.07 -25.66 28.92
C GLN A 434 -6.53 -25.74 28.81
N VAL A 435 -5.82 -24.63 28.99
CA VAL A 435 -4.37 -24.53 28.71
C VAL A 435 -3.55 -24.04 29.90
N TRP A 436 -4.19 -23.68 31.00
CA TRP A 436 -3.53 -23.15 32.20
C TRP A 436 -2.56 -24.16 32.82
N GLY A 437 -1.28 -23.80 32.89
CA GLY A 437 -0.20 -24.68 33.34
C GLY A 437 0.18 -25.78 32.34
N SER A 438 -0.37 -25.78 31.12
CA SER A 438 0.01 -26.70 30.05
C SER A 438 1.51 -26.64 29.77
N GLN A 439 2.14 -27.78 29.51
CA GLN A 439 3.54 -27.85 29.08
C GLN A 439 3.69 -27.90 27.55
N ASP A 440 2.57 -27.99 26.81
CA ASP A 440 2.53 -27.87 25.35
C ASP A 440 2.43 -26.37 24.99
N SER A 441 3.52 -25.82 24.44
CA SER A 441 3.61 -24.42 24.01
C SER A 441 2.67 -24.11 22.84
N TYR A 442 2.56 -25.01 21.86
CA TYR A 442 1.65 -24.84 20.71
C TYR A 442 0.19 -24.81 21.14
N ALA A 443 -0.16 -25.56 22.19
CA ALA A 443 -1.49 -25.47 22.79
C ALA A 443 -1.71 -24.14 23.52
N GLN A 444 -0.67 -23.53 24.10
CA GLN A 444 -0.77 -22.22 24.75
C GLN A 444 -0.79 -21.04 23.77
N TYR A 445 -0.12 -21.12 22.62
CA TYR A 445 0.11 -19.97 21.74
C TYR A 445 -1.13 -19.14 21.36
N PRO A 446 -2.29 -19.73 20.96
CA PRO A 446 -3.50 -18.94 20.67
C PRO A 446 -4.05 -18.19 21.89
N TYR A 447 -3.78 -18.70 23.09
CA TYR A 447 -4.24 -18.14 24.36
C TYR A 447 -3.27 -17.11 24.94
N GLN A 448 -1.98 -17.21 24.64
CA GLN A 448 -1.07 -16.09 24.81
C GLN A 448 -1.51 -14.90 23.94
N VAL A 449 -1.92 -15.17 22.69
CA VAL A 449 -2.54 -14.16 21.83
C VAL A 449 -3.78 -13.55 22.48
N HIS A 450 -4.72 -14.35 22.98
CA HIS A 450 -5.88 -13.81 23.74
C HIS A 450 -5.43 -12.97 24.95
N TYR A 451 -4.42 -13.42 25.71
CA TYR A 451 -3.91 -12.71 26.89
C TYR A 451 -3.26 -11.35 26.57
N TYR A 452 -2.57 -11.24 25.43
CA TYR A 452 -2.01 -9.97 24.96
C TYR A 452 -3.11 -9.00 24.50
N LEU A 453 -4.15 -9.54 23.88
CA LEU A 453 -5.29 -8.76 23.40
C LEU A 453 -6.22 -8.33 24.53
N ASP A 454 -6.49 -9.19 25.50
CA ASP A 454 -7.24 -8.81 26.69
C ASP A 454 -6.50 -7.71 27.49
N GLN A 455 -5.16 -7.71 27.50
CA GLN A 455 -4.39 -6.57 28.00
C GLN A 455 -4.57 -5.30 27.15
N LEU A 456 -4.40 -5.40 25.82
CA LEU A 456 -4.56 -4.27 24.91
C LEU A 456 -5.98 -3.67 24.94
N TYR A 457 -6.98 -4.51 25.22
CA TYR A 457 -8.40 -4.20 25.17
C TYR A 457 -9.02 -3.90 26.55
N ASP A 458 -8.21 -3.84 27.61
CA ASP A 458 -8.62 -3.63 29.01
C ASP A 458 -9.73 -4.61 29.47
N ASN A 459 -9.65 -5.85 28.99
CA ASN A 459 -10.48 -6.96 29.45
C ASN A 459 -9.86 -7.62 30.69
N PRO A 460 -10.64 -8.32 31.54
CA PRO A 460 -10.11 -9.07 32.67
C PRO A 460 -9.19 -10.21 32.24
N ILE A 461 -7.91 -10.17 32.67
CA ILE A 461 -6.91 -11.21 32.41
C ILE A 461 -6.68 -12.11 33.63
N PRO A 462 -6.44 -13.42 33.44
CA PRO A 462 -6.12 -14.33 34.54
C PRO A 462 -4.75 -14.06 35.15
N THR A 463 -4.60 -14.30 36.46
CA THR A 463 -3.36 -14.01 37.21
C THR A 463 -2.74 -15.28 37.79
N THR A 464 -3.33 -15.82 38.86
CA THR A 464 -2.87 -17.03 39.56
C THR A 464 -3.71 -18.27 39.23
N SER A 465 -4.88 -18.09 38.63
CA SER A 465 -5.74 -19.16 38.11
C SER A 465 -6.58 -18.65 36.93
N PRO A 466 -7.22 -19.54 36.14
CA PRO A 466 -8.09 -19.14 35.02
C PRO A 466 -9.30 -18.28 35.43
N SER A 467 -9.69 -18.33 36.70
CA SER A 467 -10.85 -17.61 37.26
C SER A 467 -10.46 -16.45 38.18
N SER A 468 -9.18 -16.33 38.55
CA SER A 468 -8.67 -15.25 39.38
C SER A 468 -8.14 -14.14 38.47
N VAL A 469 -9.04 -13.26 38.04
CA VAL A 469 -8.76 -12.22 37.04
C VAL A 469 -8.49 -10.85 37.65
N VAL A 470 -7.72 -10.03 36.94
CA VAL A 470 -7.59 -8.59 37.16
C VAL A 470 -7.88 -7.87 35.84
N THR A 471 -8.63 -6.78 35.86
CA THR A 471 -8.67 -5.87 34.72
C THR A 471 -7.40 -5.01 34.77
N PRO A 472 -6.66 -4.85 33.66
CA PRO A 472 -5.63 -3.82 33.54
C PRO A 472 -6.23 -2.42 33.68
N GLN A 473 -5.39 -1.40 33.49
CA GLN A 473 -5.82 0.00 33.37
C GLN A 473 -5.20 0.59 32.11
N ASN A 474 -5.38 -0.12 31.00
CA ASN A 474 -4.76 0.18 29.72
C ASN A 474 -5.69 1.07 28.88
N HIS A 475 -5.15 2.17 28.39
CA HIS A 475 -5.80 3.07 27.45
C HIS A 475 -4.94 3.15 26.20
N VAL A 476 -5.55 2.97 25.04
CA VAL A 476 -4.83 2.82 23.77
C VAL A 476 -5.38 3.86 22.80
N GLY A 477 -4.71 5.01 22.80
CA GLY A 477 -5.19 6.24 22.16
C GLY A 477 -5.20 6.16 20.64
N PHE A 478 -6.38 6.30 20.04
CA PHE A 478 -6.58 6.29 18.59
C PHE A 478 -7.08 7.66 18.12
N SER A 479 -6.16 8.60 17.91
CA SER A 479 -6.49 9.84 17.20
C SER A 479 -6.80 9.55 15.73
N VAL A 480 -7.97 9.97 15.25
CA VAL A 480 -8.41 9.72 13.87
C VAL A 480 -7.48 10.38 12.84
N ALA A 481 -6.87 11.51 13.20
CA ALA A 481 -5.87 12.17 12.36
C ALA A 481 -4.60 11.31 12.20
N ALA A 482 -4.10 10.72 13.29
CA ALA A 482 -2.97 9.80 13.26
C ALA A 482 -3.32 8.50 12.50
N LEU A 483 -4.51 7.93 12.76
CA LEU A 483 -4.98 6.74 12.06
C LEU A 483 -5.10 6.95 10.55
N SER A 484 -5.55 8.12 10.10
CA SER A 484 -5.57 8.50 8.68
C SER A 484 -4.17 8.50 8.04
N ALA A 485 -3.17 9.02 8.77
CA ALA A 485 -1.78 9.05 8.30
C ALA A 485 -1.17 7.64 8.24
N VAL A 486 -1.37 6.82 9.28
CA VAL A 486 -0.91 5.42 9.30
C VAL A 486 -1.61 4.61 8.21
N PHE A 487 -2.93 4.74 8.05
CA PHE A 487 -3.68 4.09 6.96
C PHE A 487 -3.14 4.49 5.58
N SER A 488 -2.84 5.77 5.36
CA SER A 488 -2.25 6.24 4.10
C SER A 488 -0.87 5.62 3.84
N ASN A 489 -0.02 5.52 4.87
CA ASN A 489 1.30 4.87 4.75
C ASN A 489 1.17 3.37 4.45
N VAL A 490 0.29 2.66 5.17
CA VAL A 490 0.02 1.22 4.99
C VAL A 490 -0.56 0.93 3.60
N ALA A 491 -1.58 1.68 3.17
CA ALA A 491 -2.23 1.50 1.87
C ALA A 491 -1.25 1.69 0.69
N GLN A 492 -0.31 2.63 0.79
CA GLN A 492 0.74 2.84 -0.21
C GLN A 492 1.75 1.68 -0.32
N THR A 493 1.79 0.76 0.65
CA THR A 493 2.59 -0.48 0.55
C THR A 493 1.91 -1.58 -0.25
N LEU A 494 0.59 -1.47 -0.47
CA LEU A 494 -0.21 -2.41 -1.24
C LEU A 494 -0.12 -2.05 -2.73
N SER A 495 0.04 -3.06 -3.58
CA SER A 495 -0.13 -2.92 -5.04
C SER A 495 -1.16 -3.90 -5.59
N TYR A 496 -1.61 -3.62 -6.81
CA TYR A 496 -2.62 -4.38 -7.55
C TYR A 496 -2.18 -4.55 -9.02
N SER A 497 -2.68 -5.58 -9.71
CA SER A 497 -2.45 -5.79 -11.14
C SER A 497 -3.62 -6.51 -11.79
N SER A 498 -4.04 -6.05 -12.97
CA SER A 498 -5.05 -6.71 -13.81
C SER A 498 -4.55 -8.01 -14.48
N GLY A 499 -3.37 -8.52 -14.11
CA GLY A 499 -2.74 -9.70 -14.70
C GLY A 499 -2.10 -9.48 -16.08
N THR A 500 -2.28 -8.31 -16.69
CA THR A 500 -1.77 -7.95 -18.02
C THR A 500 -0.84 -6.74 -18.01
N ALA A 501 -0.71 -6.05 -16.87
CA ALA A 501 0.06 -4.83 -16.70
C ALA A 501 0.97 -4.92 -15.46
N ALA A 502 2.03 -4.10 -15.45
CA ALA A 502 2.89 -3.97 -14.28
C ALA A 502 2.06 -3.57 -13.04
N ALA A 503 2.41 -4.16 -11.89
CA ALA A 503 1.72 -3.87 -10.63
C ALA A 503 1.84 -2.38 -10.26
N GLN A 504 0.73 -1.79 -9.83
CA GLN A 504 0.62 -0.39 -9.44
C GLN A 504 0.35 -0.30 -7.93
N PHE A 505 1.04 0.59 -7.23
CA PHE A 505 0.77 0.87 -5.82
C PHE A 505 -0.38 1.86 -5.67
N PHE A 506 -1.15 1.77 -4.58
CA PHE A 506 -2.08 2.82 -4.23
C PHE A 506 -1.33 4.12 -3.92
N THR A 507 -1.89 5.25 -4.32
CA THR A 507 -1.34 6.58 -4.01
C THR A 507 -1.85 7.12 -2.67
N ALA A 508 -1.09 8.02 -2.04
CA ALA A 508 -1.56 8.78 -0.86
C ALA A 508 -2.91 9.47 -1.10
N SER A 509 -3.18 9.91 -2.33
CA SER A 509 -4.45 10.55 -2.71
C SER A 509 -5.61 9.55 -2.67
N GLN A 510 -5.45 8.36 -3.25
CA GLN A 510 -6.45 7.28 -3.17
C GLN A 510 -6.71 6.87 -1.72
N ALA A 511 -5.65 6.66 -0.92
CA ALA A 511 -5.78 6.29 0.49
C ALA A 511 -6.47 7.37 1.33
N SER A 512 -6.08 8.64 1.18
CA SER A 512 -6.71 9.76 1.90
C SER A 512 -8.18 9.97 1.49
N ALA A 513 -8.52 9.78 0.21
CA ALA A 513 -9.90 9.87 -0.27
C ALA A 513 -10.76 8.72 0.29
N ALA A 514 -10.26 7.49 0.24
CA ALA A 514 -10.92 6.31 0.80
C ALA A 514 -11.17 6.45 2.31
N PHE A 515 -10.16 6.89 3.07
CA PHE A 515 -10.29 7.10 4.51
C PHE A 515 -11.27 8.25 4.83
N SER A 516 -11.18 9.38 4.13
CA SER A 516 -12.12 10.52 4.32
C SER A 516 -13.58 10.12 4.04
N ALA A 517 -13.82 9.34 2.99
CA ALA A 517 -15.15 8.80 2.69
C ALA A 517 -15.64 7.82 3.77
N SER A 518 -14.73 7.02 4.35
CA SER A 518 -15.07 6.09 5.44
C SER A 518 -15.49 6.80 6.73
N LEU A 519 -14.85 7.93 7.08
CA LEU A 519 -15.23 8.76 8.23
C LEU A 519 -16.65 9.31 8.05
N ALA A 520 -16.96 9.85 6.87
CA ALA A 520 -18.30 10.35 6.55
C ALA A 520 -19.37 9.24 6.62
N LYS A 521 -19.09 8.05 6.08
CA LYS A 521 -20.02 6.90 6.11
C LYS A 521 -20.27 6.36 7.52
N ASN A 522 -19.28 6.44 8.41
CA ASN A 522 -19.39 5.98 9.80
C ASN A 522 -19.74 7.11 10.80
N ALA A 523 -20.02 8.34 10.31
CA ALA A 523 -20.32 9.52 11.13
C ALA A 523 -19.24 9.89 12.17
N VAL A 524 -17.96 9.71 11.82
CA VAL A 524 -16.81 9.97 12.69
C VAL A 524 -16.14 11.29 12.31
N SER A 525 -15.81 12.14 13.29
CA SER A 525 -15.02 13.36 13.04
C SER A 525 -13.57 13.02 12.71
N SER A 526 -12.96 13.74 11.76
CA SER A 526 -11.52 13.66 11.48
C SER A 526 -10.63 14.08 12.65
N THR A 527 -11.19 14.78 13.64
CA THR A 527 -10.53 15.19 14.88
C THR A 527 -10.99 14.37 16.09
N ALA A 528 -11.74 13.28 15.90
CA ALA A 528 -12.13 12.42 17.01
C ALA A 528 -10.91 11.68 17.58
N ASN A 529 -10.99 11.37 18.87
CA ASN A 529 -10.06 10.44 19.51
C ASN A 529 -10.89 9.30 20.08
N LEU A 530 -10.53 8.10 19.67
CA LEU A 530 -11.11 6.85 20.08
C LEU A 530 -10.13 6.17 21.05
N ASP A 531 -10.60 5.17 21.80
CA ASP A 531 -9.74 4.37 22.69
C ASP A 531 -9.89 2.89 22.31
N LEU A 532 -8.84 2.24 21.82
CA LEU A 532 -8.89 0.83 21.42
C LEU A 532 -9.17 -0.10 22.62
N SER A 533 -9.01 0.36 23.88
CA SER A 533 -9.50 -0.43 25.02
C SER A 533 -11.01 -0.40 25.19
N SER A 534 -11.70 0.61 24.67
CA SER A 534 -13.16 0.66 24.67
C SER A 534 -13.76 -0.15 23.52
N ALA A 535 -14.57 -1.17 23.83
CA ALA A 535 -15.23 -2.02 22.82
C ALA A 535 -16.09 -1.25 21.80
N SER A 536 -16.76 -0.16 22.22
CA SER A 536 -17.53 0.68 21.29
C SER A 536 -16.62 1.49 20.36
N SER A 537 -15.49 1.98 20.87
CA SER A 537 -14.47 2.65 20.07
C SER A 537 -13.78 1.67 19.10
N ARG A 538 -13.46 0.44 19.52
CA ARG A 538 -12.94 -0.62 18.61
C ARG A 538 -13.86 -0.87 17.44
N ALA A 539 -15.16 -1.06 17.70
CA ALA A 539 -16.14 -1.28 16.65
C ALA A 539 -16.14 -0.13 15.61
N VAL A 540 -15.99 1.12 16.07
CA VAL A 540 -15.86 2.29 15.18
C VAL A 540 -14.53 2.29 14.41
N ILE A 541 -13.40 2.04 15.09
CA ILE A 541 -12.06 1.96 14.46
C ILE A 541 -12.07 0.91 13.34
N PHE A 542 -12.56 -0.29 13.63
CA PHE A 542 -12.61 -1.39 12.68
C PHE A 542 -13.55 -1.08 11.50
N ALA A 543 -14.74 -0.51 11.75
CA ALA A 543 -15.69 -0.16 10.69
C ALA A 543 -15.21 0.97 9.77
N VAL A 544 -14.45 1.94 10.31
CA VAL A 544 -13.77 3.00 9.53
C VAL A 544 -12.72 2.38 8.62
N ILE A 545 -11.82 1.54 9.15
CA ILE A 545 -10.76 0.91 8.35
C ILE A 545 -11.34 -0.04 7.30
N ASP A 546 -12.28 -0.92 7.67
CA ASP A 546 -12.94 -1.87 6.75
C ASP A 546 -13.68 -1.16 5.61
N THR A 547 -14.35 -0.04 5.92
CA THR A 547 -14.99 0.81 4.90
C THR A 547 -13.96 1.50 3.99
N ALA A 548 -12.79 1.90 4.52
CA ALA A 548 -11.72 2.50 3.73
C ALA A 548 -11.08 1.46 2.79
N LEU A 549 -10.80 0.24 3.28
CA LEU A 549 -10.36 -0.89 2.44
C LEU A 549 -11.36 -1.18 1.32
N SER A 550 -12.64 -1.38 1.66
CA SER A 550 -13.74 -1.54 0.70
C SER A 550 -13.85 -0.42 -0.34
N SER A 551 -13.30 0.76 -0.05
CA SER A 551 -13.32 1.93 -0.95
C SER A 551 -12.07 1.97 -1.85
N LEU A 552 -10.92 1.49 -1.36
CA LEU A 552 -9.73 1.28 -2.18
C LEU A 552 -10.01 0.26 -3.30
N GLU A 553 -10.60 -0.89 -2.96
CA GLU A 553 -10.98 -1.93 -3.94
C GLU A 553 -11.87 -1.39 -5.05
N LYS A 554 -12.91 -0.64 -4.68
CA LYS A 554 -13.84 0.00 -5.61
C LYS A 554 -13.16 1.05 -6.49
N SER A 555 -12.10 1.70 -6.00
CA SER A 555 -11.34 2.67 -6.78
C SER A 555 -10.48 2.03 -7.88
N VAL A 556 -10.13 0.75 -7.76
CA VAL A 556 -9.33 -0.01 -8.72
C VAL A 556 -10.10 -1.14 -9.43
N GLY A 557 -11.35 -1.42 -9.01
CA GLY A 557 -12.20 -2.48 -9.57
C GLY A 557 -11.74 -3.90 -9.21
N MET A 558 -11.07 -4.08 -8.07
CA MET A 558 -10.42 -5.33 -7.68
C MET A 558 -10.49 -5.55 -6.17
N GLN A 559 -10.89 -6.75 -5.75
CA GLN A 559 -10.92 -7.16 -4.33
C GLN A 559 -9.53 -7.51 -3.82
N PHE A 560 -9.31 -7.36 -2.51
CA PHE A 560 -8.02 -7.70 -1.90
C PHE A 560 -7.74 -9.21 -1.92
N ASN A 561 -8.79 -10.03 -1.96
CA ASN A 561 -8.71 -11.49 -2.03
C ASN A 561 -8.73 -12.08 -3.45
N ALA A 562 -8.81 -11.26 -4.51
CA ALA A 562 -8.94 -11.74 -5.89
C ALA A 562 -7.78 -12.70 -6.25
N THR A 563 -8.02 -13.78 -7.00
CA THR A 563 -6.99 -14.80 -7.35
C THR A 563 -6.69 -14.86 -8.85
N THR A 564 -5.46 -15.25 -9.21
CA THR A 564 -5.03 -15.45 -10.61
C THR A 564 -4.54 -16.88 -10.86
N THR A 565 -4.97 -17.45 -11.99
CA THR A 565 -4.51 -18.75 -12.50
C THR A 565 -3.23 -18.65 -13.34
N SER A 566 -2.79 -17.43 -13.65
CA SER A 566 -1.55 -17.14 -14.39
C SER A 566 -0.46 -16.62 -13.45
N GLN A 567 0.78 -17.09 -13.63
CA GLN A 567 1.95 -16.45 -13.00
C GLN A 567 2.13 -15.03 -13.58
N LEU A 568 2.36 -14.05 -12.69
CA LEU A 568 2.51 -12.62 -12.98
C LEU A 568 3.93 -12.09 -12.68
#